data_AF-A0A0F7TCW4-F1
#
_entry.id   AF-A0A0F7TCW4-F1
#
_cell.length_a   1.000
_cell.length_b   1.000
_cell.length_c   1.000
_cell.angle_alpha   90.00
_cell.angle_beta   90.00
_cell.angle_gamma   90.00
#
_symmetry.space_group_name_H-M   'P 1'
#
loop_
_entity.id
_entity.type
_entity.pdbx_description
1 polymer ?
#
loop_
_entity_poly.entity_id
_entity_poly.type
_entity_poly.pdbx_seq_one_letter_code
_entity_poly.pdbx_strand_id
1 'polypeptide(L)'
;MSSTNFAAAQERVLERRRLREAEARARRADQQRASPINSATVQRLPYPLNRVPGAGWSLWNSIKGRDGTRPAFRVGQVDAELLDEELLGLMKNQVGDALKYFGPQMREDWSHEILFALRAILFKLSIWDHNASYGAALQGLRYTDSRSKGPVHSTPTKWQKTMYGLLTVGGRYAWDKWESWLVGQEGGYEEPSQEVRMFSRITDLVSTTHSVAAFVSFLVFLVNGRYRTLVDRILRIRLTPPSAQASREVSFEYLNRQLVWHAFTEFLLFLLPLVGISRWKRWISRAWRKTVKALKSSEDDEETTEKQGELAFLPERTCAICYRDQNPAATTESDVLAASAGAGGISGSAQTDITNPYETIPCGCIYCFVCIVQKLEAEEGQGWVCLRCGEIVKKCQPWNGDVLEESRSQPGTGKIVGFAIDDDSRGDSQDTEKAQGQSDKSSPLEEITADEALQHSSQWSTDEKEPAGDESTTEANGFAEDNEKS
;
A
#
# COMPACT_ATOMS: atom_id res chain seq x y z
N MET A 1 38.35 9.18 31.44
CA MET A 1 37.51 8.11 32.03
C MET A 1 38.39 7.26 32.94
N SER A 2 37.96 6.97 34.17
CA SER A 2 38.77 6.23 35.14
C SER A 2 38.87 4.73 34.81
N SER A 3 40.04 4.15 35.07
CA SER A 3 40.33 2.71 34.86
C SER A 3 39.39 1.80 35.65
N THR A 4 38.95 2.22 36.84
CA THR A 4 37.98 1.51 37.69
C THR A 4 36.63 1.28 37.01
N ASN A 5 36.10 2.30 36.32
CA ASN A 5 34.85 2.19 35.57
C ASN A 5 34.98 1.24 34.37
N PHE A 6 36.15 1.18 33.74
CA PHE A 6 36.42 0.25 32.64
C PHE A 6 36.53 -1.20 33.14
N ALA A 7 37.23 -1.44 34.26
CA ALA A 7 37.32 -2.76 34.88
C ALA A 7 35.94 -3.29 35.30
N ALA A 8 35.14 -2.48 36.01
CA ALA A 8 33.76 -2.84 36.40
C ALA A 8 32.82 -3.03 35.19
N ALA A 9 33.10 -2.39 34.04
CA ALA A 9 32.37 -2.66 32.80
C ALA A 9 32.81 -3.97 32.13
N GLN A 10 34.11 -4.28 32.12
CA GLN A 10 34.63 -5.56 31.62
C GLN A 10 34.12 -6.74 32.44
N GLU A 11 34.07 -6.62 33.77
CA GLU A 11 33.55 -7.66 34.67
C GLU A 11 32.07 -7.99 34.37
N ARG A 12 31.21 -6.97 34.29
CA ARG A 12 29.81 -7.13 33.85
C ARG A 12 29.68 -7.77 32.46
N VAL A 13 30.61 -7.52 31.54
CA VAL A 13 30.64 -8.17 30.22
C VAL A 13 31.09 -9.63 30.30
N LEU A 14 32.04 -9.96 31.17
CA LEU A 14 32.50 -11.33 31.42
C LEU A 14 31.41 -12.17 32.11
N GLU A 15 30.72 -11.62 33.10
CA GLU A 15 29.57 -12.25 33.76
C GLU A 15 28.45 -12.54 32.75
N ARG A 16 28.05 -11.54 31.94
CA ARG A 16 27.10 -11.74 30.83
C ARG A 16 27.56 -12.73 29.76
N ARG A 17 28.86 -13.05 29.66
CA ARG A 17 29.36 -14.16 28.82
C ARG A 17 29.23 -15.49 29.53
N ARG A 18 29.64 -15.58 30.81
CA ARG A 18 29.52 -16.80 31.65
C ARG A 18 28.06 -17.26 31.76
N LEU A 19 27.12 -16.34 32.02
CA LEU A 19 25.69 -16.65 32.08
C LEU A 19 25.17 -17.22 30.75
N ARG A 20 25.50 -16.59 29.61
CA ARG A 20 25.14 -17.10 28.27
C ARG A 20 25.77 -18.46 27.96
N GLU A 21 26.99 -18.72 28.41
CA GLU A 21 27.60 -20.03 28.27
C GLU A 21 26.94 -21.10 29.15
N ALA A 22 26.60 -20.76 30.40
CA ALA A 22 25.90 -21.66 31.32
C ALA A 22 24.50 -22.00 30.78
N GLU A 23 23.74 -20.99 30.33
CA GLU A 23 22.43 -21.16 29.72
C GLU A 23 22.52 -21.99 28.42
N ALA A 24 23.50 -21.74 27.55
CA ALA A 24 23.72 -22.55 26.36
C ALA A 24 24.13 -24.00 26.68
N ARG A 25 24.77 -24.27 27.82
CA ARG A 25 25.06 -25.64 28.31
C ARG A 25 23.80 -26.30 28.87
N ALA A 26 22.99 -25.59 29.67
CA ALA A 26 21.72 -26.07 30.20
C ALA A 26 20.74 -26.45 29.06
N ARG A 27 20.50 -25.52 28.11
CA ARG A 27 19.68 -25.78 26.92
C ARG A 27 20.15 -27.00 26.12
N ARG A 28 21.46 -27.27 26.04
CA ARG A 28 22.01 -28.48 25.39
C ARG A 28 21.74 -29.75 26.19
N ALA A 29 21.81 -29.70 27.52
CA ALA A 29 21.50 -30.84 28.38
C ALA A 29 20.00 -31.19 28.33
N ASP A 30 19.12 -30.18 28.35
CA ASP A 30 17.68 -30.41 28.29
C ASP A 30 17.23 -30.89 26.91
N GLN A 31 17.89 -30.46 25.83
CA GLN A 31 17.69 -31.04 24.49
C GLN A 31 18.19 -32.49 24.37
N GLN A 32 19.20 -32.91 25.14
CA GLN A 32 19.60 -34.32 25.22
C GLN A 32 18.54 -35.15 25.95
N ARG A 33 17.98 -34.61 27.05
CA ARG A 33 16.89 -35.24 27.82
C ARG A 33 15.58 -35.33 27.04
N ALA A 34 15.24 -34.31 26.26
CA ALA A 34 14.02 -34.24 25.45
C ALA A 34 14.09 -35.05 24.13
N SER A 35 15.09 -35.90 23.94
CA SER A 35 15.15 -36.79 22.78
C SER A 35 14.13 -37.93 22.96
N PRO A 36 13.08 -38.04 22.12
CA PRO A 36 11.86 -38.80 22.45
C PRO A 36 11.98 -40.32 22.31
N ILE A 37 13.20 -40.86 22.18
CA ILE A 37 13.44 -42.28 21.95
C ILE A 37 14.61 -42.76 22.82
N ASN A 38 14.29 -43.60 23.80
CA ASN A 38 15.28 -44.36 24.54
C ASN A 38 16.05 -45.29 23.59
N SER A 39 17.37 -45.10 23.50
CA SER A 39 18.27 -45.94 22.68
C SER A 39 18.16 -47.43 23.03
N ALA A 40 17.89 -47.75 24.30
CA ALA A 40 17.64 -49.10 24.79
C ALA A 40 16.42 -49.79 24.13
N THR A 41 15.43 -49.04 23.66
CA THR A 41 14.26 -49.59 22.95
C THR A 41 14.58 -49.93 21.50
N VAL A 42 15.37 -49.08 20.84
CA VAL A 42 15.81 -49.28 19.44
C VAL A 42 16.80 -50.44 19.30
N GLN A 43 17.45 -50.85 20.38
CA GLN A 43 18.34 -52.03 20.41
C GLN A 43 17.61 -53.38 20.58
N ARG A 44 16.28 -53.38 20.84
CA ARG A 44 15.49 -54.60 21.08
C ARG A 44 14.78 -55.15 19.83
N LEU A 45 14.95 -54.56 18.66
CA LEU A 45 14.33 -55.03 17.41
C LEU A 45 15.16 -56.18 16.79
N PRO A 46 14.54 -57.09 16.01
CA PRO A 46 15.29 -58.11 15.29
C PRO A 46 16.18 -57.52 14.19
N TYR A 47 17.27 -58.20 13.85
CA TYR A 47 18.10 -57.84 12.69
C TYR A 47 17.33 -58.08 11.37
N PRO A 48 17.44 -57.22 10.34
CA PRO A 48 18.28 -56.02 10.23
C PRO A 48 17.63 -54.72 10.75
N LEU A 49 16.38 -54.78 11.24
CA LEU A 49 15.61 -53.64 11.74
C LEU A 49 16.21 -52.96 12.98
N ASN A 50 17.21 -53.57 13.63
CA ASN A 50 18.04 -52.91 14.66
C ASN A 50 19.04 -51.87 14.10
N ARG A 51 19.39 -51.91 12.80
CA ARG A 51 20.39 -50.99 12.19
C ARG A 51 19.78 -49.86 11.36
N VAL A 52 18.72 -50.15 10.61
CA VAL A 52 18.08 -49.17 9.70
C VAL A 52 17.52 -47.95 10.43
N PRO A 53 16.81 -48.07 11.58
CA PRO A 53 16.32 -46.92 12.32
C PRO A 53 17.46 -46.06 12.84
N GLY A 54 18.50 -46.62 13.46
CA GLY A 54 19.60 -45.84 14.04
C GLY A 54 20.31 -44.92 13.02
N ALA A 55 20.58 -45.43 11.82
CA ALA A 55 21.16 -44.63 10.75
C ALA A 55 20.19 -43.52 10.27
N GLY A 56 18.96 -43.90 9.90
CA GLY A 56 17.95 -42.94 9.43
C GLY A 56 17.58 -41.87 10.47
N TRP A 57 17.43 -42.25 11.74
CA TRP A 57 17.12 -41.34 12.85
C TRP A 57 18.31 -40.47 13.26
N SER A 58 19.55 -40.96 13.17
CA SER A 58 20.73 -40.09 13.40
C SER A 58 20.88 -39.05 12.30
N LEU A 59 20.59 -39.41 11.04
CA LEU A 59 20.54 -38.48 9.92
C LEU A 59 19.37 -37.49 10.08
N TRP A 60 18.18 -37.96 10.42
CA TRP A 60 16.99 -37.15 10.70
C TRP A 60 17.18 -36.20 11.89
N ASN A 61 17.86 -36.62 12.96
CA ASN A 61 18.23 -35.74 14.07
C ASN A 61 19.32 -34.74 13.68
N SER A 62 20.33 -35.14 12.89
CA SER A 62 21.36 -34.22 12.37
C SER A 62 20.76 -33.16 11.43
N ILE A 63 19.67 -33.51 10.74
CA ILE A 63 18.80 -32.58 10.02
C ILE A 63 18.04 -31.74 11.06
N LYS A 64 17.05 -32.32 11.75
CA LYS A 64 16.06 -31.64 12.61
C LYS A 64 16.62 -30.86 13.80
N GLY A 65 17.82 -31.17 14.29
CA GLY A 65 18.34 -30.61 15.53
C GLY A 65 19.87 -30.62 15.71
N ARG A 66 20.47 -29.42 15.66
CA ARG A 66 21.59 -29.09 16.58
C ARG A 66 21.83 -27.59 16.79
N ASP A 67 21.75 -26.79 15.72
CA ASP A 67 21.84 -25.31 15.80
C ASP A 67 20.95 -24.64 14.73
N GLY A 68 19.74 -25.15 14.51
CA GLY A 68 18.75 -24.42 13.71
C GLY A 68 18.34 -23.17 14.50
N THR A 69 18.59 -21.98 13.95
CA THR A 69 18.14 -20.73 14.58
C THR A 69 16.63 -20.81 14.79
N ARG A 70 16.14 -20.48 15.99
CA ARG A 70 14.70 -20.30 16.24
C ARG A 70 14.52 -18.91 16.87
N PRO A 71 13.70 -18.03 16.28
CA PRO A 71 12.99 -18.18 15.00
C PRO A 71 13.95 -18.33 13.80
N ALA A 72 13.71 -19.29 12.92
CA ALA A 72 14.53 -19.47 11.73
C ALA A 72 14.07 -18.45 10.69
N PHE A 73 14.93 -17.50 10.33
CA PHE A 73 14.63 -16.46 9.33
C PHE A 73 14.67 -17.02 7.89
N ARG A 74 13.95 -18.13 7.64
CA ARG A 74 14.00 -18.90 6.39
C ARG A 74 13.46 -18.08 5.23
N VAL A 75 12.32 -17.43 5.44
CA VAL A 75 11.68 -16.55 4.46
C VAL A 75 12.66 -15.45 4.08
N GLY A 76 13.16 -14.67 5.04
CA GLY A 76 14.14 -13.60 4.75
C GLY A 76 15.48 -14.08 4.15
N GLN A 77 15.90 -15.33 4.37
CA GLN A 77 17.07 -15.90 3.68
C GLN A 77 16.81 -16.20 2.20
N VAL A 78 15.57 -16.53 1.82
CA VAL A 78 15.15 -16.76 0.42
C VAL A 78 14.77 -15.44 -0.25
N ASP A 79 14.04 -14.58 0.46
CA ASP A 79 13.68 -13.20 0.08
C ASP A 79 14.95 -12.38 -0.22
N ALA A 80 16.02 -12.54 0.58
CA ALA A 80 17.33 -11.96 0.30
C ALA A 80 17.95 -12.42 -1.02
N GLU A 81 17.77 -13.69 -1.41
CA GLU A 81 18.29 -14.24 -2.67
C GLU A 81 17.45 -13.75 -3.86
N LEU A 82 16.12 -13.70 -3.72
CA LEU A 82 15.22 -13.14 -4.72
C LEU A 82 15.55 -11.66 -5.00
N LEU A 83 15.71 -10.84 -3.95
CA LEU A 83 16.09 -9.43 -4.06
C LEU A 83 17.48 -9.23 -4.70
N ASP A 84 18.43 -10.13 -4.44
CA ASP A 84 19.75 -10.10 -5.09
C ASP A 84 19.66 -10.45 -6.60
N GLU A 85 18.77 -11.38 -6.99
CA GLU A 85 18.51 -11.73 -8.40
C GLU A 85 17.72 -10.63 -9.14
N GLU A 86 16.71 -10.04 -8.50
CA GLU A 86 15.96 -8.89 -9.02
C GLU A 86 16.85 -7.67 -9.24
N LEU A 87 17.70 -7.31 -8.25
CA LEU A 87 18.68 -6.23 -8.40
C LEU A 87 19.59 -6.47 -9.61
N LEU A 88 20.11 -7.70 -9.76
CA LEU A 88 20.95 -8.06 -10.89
C LEU A 88 20.19 -7.98 -12.23
N GLY A 89 18.92 -8.38 -12.25
CA GLY A 89 18.04 -8.22 -13.42
C GLY A 89 17.83 -6.76 -13.81
N LEU A 90 17.52 -5.90 -12.84
CA LEU A 90 17.36 -4.45 -13.04
C LEU A 90 18.67 -3.80 -13.55
N MET A 91 19.81 -4.13 -12.94
CA MET A 91 21.12 -3.64 -13.40
C MET A 91 21.46 -4.14 -14.81
N LYS A 92 21.18 -5.42 -15.13
CA LYS A 92 21.39 -5.98 -16.48
C LYS A 92 20.55 -5.24 -17.52
N ASN A 93 19.28 -4.95 -17.20
CA ASN A 93 18.39 -4.21 -18.10
C ASN A 93 18.86 -2.77 -18.29
N GLN A 94 19.17 -2.04 -17.22
CA GLN A 94 19.69 -0.66 -17.30
C GLN A 94 20.98 -0.56 -18.10
N VAL A 95 21.91 -1.51 -17.93
CA VAL A 95 23.14 -1.59 -18.74
C VAL A 95 22.82 -1.96 -20.19
N GLY A 96 21.93 -2.92 -20.42
CA GLY A 96 21.49 -3.31 -21.76
C GLY A 96 20.79 -2.18 -22.54
N ASP A 97 20.12 -1.27 -21.84
CA ASP A 97 19.46 -0.10 -22.44
C ASP A 97 20.46 1.03 -22.70
N ALA A 98 21.48 1.20 -21.86
CA ALA A 98 22.63 2.06 -22.14
C ALA A 98 23.45 1.57 -23.35
N LEU A 99 23.58 0.25 -23.53
CA LEU A 99 24.27 -0.34 -24.69
C LEU A 99 23.48 -0.24 -26.00
N LYS A 100 22.18 0.08 -25.97
CA LYS A 100 21.34 0.22 -27.17
C LYS A 100 21.92 1.20 -28.20
N TYR A 101 22.62 2.23 -27.75
CA TYR A 101 23.25 3.25 -28.60
C TYR A 101 24.53 2.76 -29.31
N PHE A 102 25.13 1.66 -28.87
CA PHE A 102 26.34 1.07 -29.45
C PHE A 102 26.04 -0.09 -30.44
N GLY A 103 24.77 -0.46 -30.59
CA GLY A 103 24.29 -1.46 -31.55
C GLY A 103 23.63 -2.66 -30.86
N PRO A 104 22.57 -3.24 -31.46
CA PRO A 104 21.78 -4.30 -30.81
C PRO A 104 22.59 -5.58 -30.55
N GLN A 105 23.51 -5.95 -31.44
CA GLN A 105 24.31 -7.18 -31.32
C GLN A 105 25.30 -7.13 -30.14
N MET A 106 25.86 -5.95 -29.82
CA MET A 106 26.81 -5.83 -28.70
C MET A 106 26.21 -6.24 -27.34
N ARG A 107 24.91 -6.04 -27.15
CA ARG A 107 24.19 -6.45 -25.92
C ARG A 107 24.14 -7.97 -25.76
N GLU A 108 24.08 -8.70 -26.88
CA GLU A 108 23.98 -10.16 -26.90
C GLU A 108 25.38 -10.79 -26.77
N ASP A 109 26.35 -10.32 -27.56
CA ASP A 109 27.74 -10.81 -27.54
C ASP A 109 28.39 -10.63 -26.16
N TRP A 110 28.21 -9.46 -25.53
CA TRP A 110 28.80 -9.12 -24.22
C TRP A 110 27.89 -9.50 -23.04
N SER A 111 26.76 -10.15 -23.26
CA SER A 111 25.77 -10.48 -22.22
C SER A 111 26.38 -11.21 -21.01
N HIS A 112 27.28 -12.17 -21.28
CA HIS A 112 28.00 -12.96 -20.28
C HIS A 112 29.05 -12.13 -19.52
N GLU A 113 29.81 -11.30 -20.24
CA GLU A 113 30.84 -10.43 -19.67
C GLU A 113 30.24 -9.34 -18.77
N ILE A 114 29.13 -8.74 -19.21
CA ILE A 114 28.35 -7.76 -18.45
C ILE A 114 27.81 -8.40 -17.17
N LEU A 115 27.24 -9.59 -17.26
CA LEU A 115 26.76 -10.34 -16.09
C LEU A 115 27.89 -10.69 -15.12
N PHE A 116 29.05 -11.11 -15.62
CA PHE A 116 30.24 -11.36 -14.80
C PHE A 116 30.72 -10.09 -14.10
N ALA A 117 30.86 -8.98 -14.83
CA ALA A 117 31.28 -7.69 -14.28
C ALA A 117 30.31 -7.18 -13.20
N LEU A 118 28.99 -7.23 -13.46
CA LEU A 118 27.96 -6.85 -12.49
C LEU A 118 28.03 -7.73 -11.22
N ARG A 119 28.11 -9.06 -11.38
CA ARG A 119 28.25 -10.01 -10.25
C ARG A 119 29.54 -9.76 -9.47
N ALA A 120 30.65 -9.44 -10.15
CA ALA A 120 31.95 -9.15 -9.51
C ALA A 120 31.93 -7.82 -8.73
N ILE A 121 31.34 -6.76 -9.28
CA ILE A 121 31.15 -5.46 -8.61
C ILE A 121 30.26 -5.64 -7.38
N LEU A 122 29.10 -6.28 -7.52
CA LEU A 122 28.20 -6.56 -6.41
C LEU A 122 28.90 -7.40 -5.32
N PHE A 123 29.61 -8.47 -5.69
CA PHE A 123 30.36 -9.29 -4.74
C PHE A 123 31.43 -8.48 -3.99
N LYS A 124 32.17 -7.61 -4.71
CA LYS A 124 33.23 -6.79 -4.12
C LYS A 124 32.71 -5.73 -3.16
N LEU A 125 31.60 -5.05 -3.49
CA LEU A 125 31.04 -3.97 -2.67
C LEU A 125 30.19 -4.51 -1.49
N SER A 126 29.52 -5.65 -1.66
CA SER A 126 28.62 -6.21 -0.65
C SER A 126 29.31 -7.28 0.20
N ILE A 127 29.51 -8.48 -0.33
CA ILE A 127 29.97 -9.65 0.44
C ILE A 127 31.42 -9.49 0.92
N TRP A 128 32.31 -8.94 0.08
CA TRP A 128 33.71 -8.76 0.46
C TRP A 128 33.89 -7.71 1.54
N ASP A 129 33.31 -6.51 1.39
CA ASP A 129 33.49 -5.40 2.32
C ASP A 129 32.53 -5.49 3.54
N HIS A 130 31.24 -5.76 3.34
CA HIS A 130 30.20 -5.68 4.37
C HIS A 130 29.79 -7.04 4.99
N ASN A 131 30.21 -8.18 4.42
CA ASN A 131 29.78 -9.54 4.83
C ASN A 131 28.27 -9.79 4.68
N ALA A 132 27.58 -9.06 3.81
CA ALA A 132 26.19 -9.27 3.43
C ALA A 132 26.06 -8.98 1.93
N SER A 133 25.19 -9.69 1.23
CA SER A 133 24.71 -9.26 -0.09
C SER A 133 23.65 -8.15 0.09
N TYR A 134 23.13 -7.58 -1.01
CA TYR A 134 22.22 -6.45 -0.93
C TYR A 134 20.88 -6.84 -0.30
N GLY A 135 20.24 -7.89 -0.83
CA GLY A 135 19.01 -8.45 -0.26
C GLY A 135 19.21 -8.95 1.17
N ALA A 136 20.37 -9.55 1.47
CA ALA A 136 20.71 -9.92 2.84
C ALA A 136 20.79 -8.71 3.79
N ALA A 137 21.38 -7.60 3.36
CA ALA A 137 21.47 -6.38 4.16
C ALA A 137 20.09 -5.77 4.43
N LEU A 138 19.22 -5.73 3.42
CA LEU A 138 17.82 -5.29 3.56
C LEU A 138 17.03 -6.17 4.54
N GLN A 139 17.24 -7.49 4.50
CA GLN A 139 16.60 -8.45 5.40
C GLN A 139 17.25 -8.51 6.81
N GLY A 140 18.24 -7.66 7.09
CA GLY A 140 18.92 -7.61 8.39
C GLY A 140 19.81 -8.84 8.67
N LEU A 141 20.37 -9.46 7.64
CA LEU A 141 21.15 -10.70 7.70
C LEU A 141 22.62 -10.48 7.33
N ARG A 142 23.53 -11.30 7.89
CA ARG A 142 24.96 -11.32 7.55
C ARG A 142 25.49 -12.74 7.35
N TYR A 143 26.44 -12.89 6.45
CA TYR A 143 27.22 -14.11 6.26
C TYR A 143 28.15 -14.31 7.47
N THR A 144 28.15 -15.53 8.01
CA THR A 144 28.88 -15.93 9.22
C THR A 144 29.59 -17.27 9.01
N ASP A 145 30.80 -17.45 9.56
CA ASP A 145 31.43 -18.77 9.57
C ASP A 145 30.78 -19.65 10.64
N SER A 146 30.47 -20.86 10.20
CA SER A 146 29.57 -21.76 10.88
C SER A 146 30.26 -22.98 11.50
N ARG A 147 31.61 -22.98 11.40
CA ARG A 147 32.56 -23.85 12.10
C ARG A 147 32.75 -23.39 13.55
N SER A 148 32.65 -22.07 13.79
CA SER A 148 32.66 -21.50 15.15
C SER A 148 31.37 -21.85 15.91
N LYS A 149 31.52 -22.47 17.09
CA LYS A 149 30.38 -22.91 17.96
C LYS A 149 30.19 -22.02 19.19
N GLY A 150 30.76 -20.82 19.17
CA GLY A 150 30.69 -19.85 20.26
C GLY A 150 29.36 -19.08 20.31
N PRO A 151 29.08 -18.39 21.42
CA PRO A 151 27.88 -17.55 21.58
C PRO A 151 27.93 -16.22 20.81
N VAL A 152 29.00 -15.98 20.05
CA VAL A 152 29.19 -14.84 19.15
C VAL A 152 29.56 -15.41 17.79
N HIS A 153 28.82 -15.03 16.75
CA HIS A 153 29.09 -15.48 15.39
C HIS A 153 30.40 -14.90 14.87
N SER A 154 31.25 -15.75 14.29
CA SER A 154 32.51 -15.31 13.68
C SER A 154 32.27 -14.82 12.25
N THR A 155 32.99 -13.79 11.84
CA THR A 155 33.00 -13.32 10.45
C THR A 155 33.61 -14.38 9.53
N PRO A 156 33.16 -14.49 8.26
CA PRO A 156 33.69 -15.46 7.32
C PRO A 156 35.16 -15.17 7.01
N THR A 157 35.98 -16.21 6.98
CA THR A 157 37.42 -16.09 6.68
C THR A 157 37.64 -15.52 5.28
N LYS A 158 38.76 -14.80 5.06
CA LYS A 158 39.12 -14.27 3.74
C LYS A 158 39.11 -15.37 2.66
N TRP A 159 39.61 -16.56 2.98
CA TRP A 159 39.57 -17.72 2.10
C TRP A 159 38.14 -18.19 1.77
N GLN A 160 37.25 -18.25 2.76
CA GLN A 160 35.83 -18.55 2.51
C GLN A 160 35.17 -17.52 1.60
N LYS A 161 35.47 -16.22 1.78
CA LYS A 161 34.99 -15.16 0.88
C LYS A 161 35.52 -15.37 -0.54
N THR A 162 36.83 -15.55 -0.72
CA THR A 162 37.43 -15.77 -2.04
C THR A 162 36.83 -16.99 -2.73
N MET A 163 36.72 -18.12 -2.03
CA MET A 163 36.15 -19.34 -2.59
C MET A 163 34.64 -19.21 -2.91
N TYR A 164 33.89 -18.49 -2.08
CA TYR A 164 32.48 -18.19 -2.34
C TYR A 164 32.33 -17.32 -3.59
N GLY A 165 33.07 -16.21 -3.68
CA GLY A 165 33.07 -15.34 -4.86
C GLY A 165 33.53 -16.07 -6.12
N LEU A 166 34.60 -16.86 -6.03
CA LEU A 166 35.10 -17.67 -7.13
C LEU A 166 34.03 -18.65 -7.63
N LEU A 167 33.31 -19.35 -6.74
CA LEU A 167 32.31 -20.33 -7.14
C LEU A 167 30.99 -19.69 -7.62
N THR A 168 30.55 -18.58 -7.01
CA THR A 168 29.26 -17.92 -7.32
C THR A 168 29.33 -16.92 -8.47
N VAL A 169 30.46 -16.24 -8.66
CA VAL A 169 30.68 -15.27 -9.73
C VAL A 169 31.44 -15.93 -10.87
N GLY A 170 32.66 -16.42 -10.61
CA GLY A 170 33.52 -17.04 -11.62
C GLY A 170 32.99 -18.38 -12.11
N GLY A 171 32.52 -19.24 -11.21
CA GLY A 171 31.98 -20.55 -11.54
C GLY A 171 30.72 -20.49 -12.40
N ARG A 172 29.83 -19.52 -12.13
CA ARG A 172 28.67 -19.26 -13.01
C ARG A 172 29.10 -18.75 -14.38
N TYR A 173 29.95 -17.73 -14.45
CA TYR A 173 30.45 -17.25 -15.76
C TYR A 173 31.14 -18.35 -16.58
N ALA A 174 32.00 -19.17 -15.95
CA ALA A 174 32.67 -20.28 -16.61
C ALA A 174 31.68 -21.36 -17.08
N TRP A 175 30.63 -21.64 -16.30
CA TRP A 175 29.56 -22.57 -16.67
C TRP A 175 28.72 -22.03 -17.82
N ASP A 176 28.17 -20.81 -17.68
CA ASP A 176 27.35 -20.13 -18.70
C ASP A 176 28.12 -20.06 -20.05
N LYS A 177 29.44 -19.83 -20.02
CA LYS A 177 30.30 -19.79 -21.21
C LYS A 177 30.64 -21.16 -21.78
N TRP A 178 30.85 -22.18 -20.95
CA TRP A 178 31.05 -23.57 -21.37
C TRP A 178 29.79 -24.13 -22.05
N GLU A 179 28.62 -23.90 -21.45
CA GLU A 179 27.31 -24.30 -21.98
C GLU A 179 27.03 -23.60 -23.33
N SER A 180 27.28 -22.29 -23.41
CA SER A 180 27.18 -21.54 -24.67
C SER A 180 28.11 -22.06 -25.78
N TRP A 181 29.34 -22.45 -25.43
CA TRP A 181 30.30 -23.03 -26.37
C TRP A 181 29.86 -24.42 -26.85
N LEU A 182 29.40 -25.27 -25.93
CA LEU A 182 28.91 -26.60 -26.22
C LEU A 182 27.68 -26.56 -27.15
N VAL A 183 26.69 -25.73 -26.84
CA VAL A 183 25.50 -25.53 -27.68
C VAL A 183 25.88 -25.00 -29.08
N GLY A 184 26.84 -24.07 -29.16
CA GLY A 184 27.35 -23.57 -30.44
C GLY A 184 28.05 -24.65 -31.28
N GLN A 185 28.64 -25.66 -30.65
CA GLN A 185 29.31 -26.77 -31.30
C GLN A 185 28.37 -27.93 -31.69
N GLU A 186 27.23 -28.06 -31.00
CA GLU A 186 26.17 -29.04 -31.30
C GLU A 186 25.12 -28.54 -32.29
N GLY A 187 24.85 -27.23 -32.34
CA GLY A 187 23.81 -26.62 -33.18
C GLY A 187 24.12 -26.53 -34.69
N GLY A 188 25.14 -27.24 -35.17
CA GLY A 188 25.52 -27.29 -36.59
C GLY A 188 24.66 -28.25 -37.42
N TYR A 189 24.72 -28.11 -38.74
CA TYR A 189 24.10 -29.06 -39.69
C TYR A 189 24.92 -30.35 -39.89
N GLU A 190 26.18 -30.38 -39.46
CA GLU A 190 27.03 -31.57 -39.47
C GLU A 190 26.90 -32.35 -38.16
N GLU A 191 27.11 -33.67 -38.23
CA GLU A 191 27.09 -34.54 -37.06
C GLU A 191 28.19 -34.13 -36.04
N PRO A 192 27.84 -33.80 -34.78
CA PRO A 192 28.83 -33.36 -33.81
C PRO A 192 29.83 -34.48 -33.49
N SER A 193 31.09 -34.11 -33.31
CA SER A 193 32.19 -35.06 -33.10
C SER A 193 31.99 -35.91 -31.83
N GLN A 194 32.59 -37.09 -31.80
CA GLN A 194 32.43 -38.05 -30.70
C GLN A 194 32.84 -37.45 -29.33
N GLU A 195 33.85 -36.58 -29.32
CA GLU A 195 34.32 -35.87 -28.12
C GLU A 195 33.27 -34.87 -27.61
N VAL A 196 32.67 -34.07 -28.50
CA VAL A 196 31.60 -33.11 -28.16
C VAL A 196 30.39 -33.85 -27.59
N ARG A 197 29.97 -34.96 -28.21
CA ARG A 197 28.90 -35.83 -27.68
C ARG A 197 29.22 -36.42 -26.31
N MET A 198 30.50 -36.65 -26.00
CA MET A 198 30.93 -37.09 -24.66
C MET A 198 30.90 -35.94 -23.65
N PHE A 199 31.42 -34.77 -23.99
CA PHE A 199 31.38 -33.59 -23.13
C PHE A 199 29.95 -33.13 -22.83
N SER A 200 29.04 -33.24 -23.80
CA SER A 200 27.62 -32.98 -23.65
C SER A 200 26.97 -33.90 -22.61
N ARG A 201 27.10 -35.23 -22.76
CA ARG A 201 26.61 -36.20 -21.76
C ARG A 201 27.20 -36.00 -20.36
N ILE A 202 28.46 -35.59 -20.26
CA ILE A 202 29.10 -35.27 -18.97
C ILE A 202 28.50 -33.99 -18.37
N THR A 203 28.27 -32.97 -19.20
CA THR A 203 27.66 -31.70 -18.80
C THR A 203 26.22 -31.91 -18.32
N ASP A 204 25.42 -32.70 -19.05
CA ASP A 204 24.08 -33.15 -18.65
C ASP A 204 24.10 -33.91 -17.33
N LEU A 205 24.99 -34.89 -17.17
CA LEU A 205 25.12 -35.68 -15.94
C LEU A 205 25.49 -34.79 -14.75
N VAL A 206 26.39 -33.82 -14.94
CA VAL A 206 26.78 -32.85 -13.90
C VAL A 206 25.62 -31.91 -13.58
N SER A 207 24.92 -31.37 -14.59
CA SER A 207 23.79 -30.45 -14.42
C SER A 207 22.60 -31.12 -13.71
N THR A 208 22.23 -32.34 -14.13
CA THR A 208 21.18 -33.15 -13.49
C THR A 208 21.57 -33.55 -12.06
N THR A 209 22.80 -34.00 -11.83
CA THR A 209 23.31 -34.34 -10.49
C THR A 209 23.33 -33.11 -9.58
N HIS A 210 23.78 -31.96 -10.08
CA HIS A 210 23.76 -30.70 -9.35
C HIS A 210 22.32 -30.28 -9.01
N SER A 211 21.39 -30.40 -9.94
CA SER A 211 19.97 -30.05 -9.74
C SER A 211 19.31 -30.94 -8.69
N VAL A 212 19.52 -32.26 -8.74
CA VAL A 212 19.04 -33.21 -7.71
C VAL A 212 19.68 -32.90 -6.35
N ALA A 213 20.99 -32.66 -6.30
CA ALA A 213 21.67 -32.29 -5.07
C ALA A 213 21.18 -30.95 -4.50
N ALA A 214 20.89 -29.97 -5.36
CA ALA A 214 20.37 -28.65 -4.99
C ALA A 214 18.94 -28.76 -4.44
N PHE A 215 18.09 -29.55 -5.09
CA PHE A 215 16.72 -29.83 -4.62
C PHE A 215 16.73 -30.53 -3.25
N VAL A 216 17.51 -31.61 -3.08
CA VAL A 216 17.67 -32.28 -1.77
C VAL A 216 18.29 -31.33 -0.74
N SER A 217 19.21 -30.45 -1.15
CA SER A 217 19.76 -29.41 -0.29
C SER A 217 18.67 -28.44 0.19
N PHE A 218 17.82 -27.98 -0.72
CA PHE A 218 16.73 -27.06 -0.46
C PHE A 218 15.63 -27.69 0.43
N LEU A 219 15.26 -28.96 0.22
CA LEU A 219 14.35 -29.67 1.14
C LEU A 219 14.91 -29.72 2.58
N VAL A 220 16.20 -30.03 2.73
CA VAL A 220 16.88 -30.00 4.04
C VAL A 220 16.94 -28.56 4.60
N PHE A 221 17.02 -27.54 3.74
CA PHE A 221 16.92 -26.14 4.15
C PHE A 221 15.51 -25.77 4.64
N LEU A 222 14.44 -26.21 3.97
CA LEU A 222 13.06 -25.95 4.40
C LEU A 222 12.79 -26.49 5.82
N VAL A 223 13.37 -27.64 6.20
CA VAL A 223 13.24 -28.21 7.55
C VAL A 223 14.10 -27.46 8.59
N ASN A 224 15.32 -27.04 8.22
CA ASN A 224 16.35 -26.62 9.19
C ASN A 224 16.69 -25.12 9.20
N GLY A 225 16.52 -24.42 8.08
CA GLY A 225 16.83 -23.00 7.89
C GLY A 225 18.31 -22.61 7.92
N ARG A 226 19.22 -23.55 7.59
CA ARG A 226 20.67 -23.45 7.90
C ARG A 226 21.57 -23.03 6.74
N TYR A 227 21.38 -23.60 5.56
CA TYR A 227 22.19 -23.38 4.35
C TYR A 227 21.24 -23.32 3.16
N ARG A 228 21.07 -22.15 2.52
CA ARG A 228 20.15 -21.97 1.39
C ARG A 228 20.65 -22.70 0.14
N THR A 229 21.92 -22.48 -0.24
CA THR A 229 22.52 -23.12 -1.43
C THR A 229 23.43 -24.31 -1.11
N LEU A 230 23.77 -25.08 -2.15
CA LEU A 230 24.87 -26.05 -2.09
C LEU A 230 26.22 -25.38 -1.77
N VAL A 231 26.46 -24.18 -2.30
CA VAL A 231 27.70 -23.41 -2.07
C VAL A 231 27.86 -23.09 -0.58
N ASP A 232 26.81 -22.59 0.06
CA ASP A 232 26.80 -22.33 1.51
C ASP A 232 27.10 -23.59 2.32
N ARG A 233 26.55 -24.74 1.90
CA ARG A 233 26.73 -26.04 2.55
C ARG A 233 28.15 -26.56 2.43
N ILE A 234 28.77 -26.45 1.25
CA ILE A 234 30.16 -26.89 0.98
C ILE A 234 31.14 -26.00 1.76
N LEU A 235 31.01 -24.68 1.65
CA LEU A 235 31.92 -23.73 2.31
C LEU A 235 31.66 -23.57 3.82
N ARG A 236 30.48 -24.05 4.26
CA ARG A 236 29.93 -23.95 5.62
C ARG A 236 29.76 -22.50 6.07
N ILE A 237 29.26 -21.64 5.19
CA ILE A 237 28.88 -20.26 5.48
C ILE A 237 27.38 -20.26 5.81
N ARG A 238 26.92 -19.42 6.74
CA ARG A 238 25.48 -19.27 7.06
C ARG A 238 25.05 -17.82 7.05
N LEU A 239 23.81 -17.60 6.63
CA LEU A 239 23.17 -16.29 6.65
C LEU A 239 22.37 -16.17 7.96
N THR A 240 22.75 -15.24 8.84
CA THR A 240 22.27 -15.17 10.23
C THR A 240 22.08 -13.70 10.63
N PRO A 241 21.04 -13.35 11.41
CA PRO A 241 20.87 -11.98 11.91
C PRO A 241 22.06 -11.57 12.82
N PRO A 242 22.54 -10.31 12.77
CA PRO A 242 23.63 -9.82 13.62
C PRO A 242 23.36 -9.92 15.12
N SER A 243 22.09 -9.87 15.53
CA SER A 243 21.63 -10.01 16.90
C SER A 243 20.49 -11.03 16.99
N ALA A 244 20.47 -11.83 18.05
CA ALA A 244 19.46 -12.88 18.26
C ALA A 244 18.07 -12.36 18.70
N GLN A 245 17.88 -11.03 18.74
CA GLN A 245 16.65 -10.37 19.19
C GLN A 245 16.05 -9.41 18.14
N ALA A 246 16.52 -9.45 16.90
CA ALA A 246 15.82 -8.80 15.80
C ALA A 246 14.57 -9.62 15.41
N SER A 247 13.50 -9.51 16.19
CA SER A 247 12.16 -9.83 15.71
C SER A 247 11.84 -8.87 14.57
N ARG A 248 11.72 -9.38 13.34
CA ARG A 248 11.21 -8.59 12.19
C ARG A 248 9.82 -8.10 12.56
N GLU A 249 9.71 -6.80 12.80
CA GLU A 249 8.47 -6.10 12.55
C GLU A 249 8.10 -6.37 11.10
N VAL A 250 6.97 -7.05 10.89
CA VAL A 250 6.42 -7.18 9.54
C VAL A 250 5.96 -5.78 9.18
N SER A 251 6.57 -5.19 8.15
CA SER A 251 6.25 -3.83 7.70
C SER A 251 4.87 -3.81 7.04
N PHE A 252 3.83 -3.77 7.88
CA PHE A 252 2.43 -3.63 7.47
C PHE A 252 2.15 -2.31 6.74
N GLU A 253 3.11 -1.39 6.68
CA GLU A 253 2.97 -0.10 5.99
C GLU A 253 2.43 -0.24 4.55
N TYR A 254 2.96 -1.16 3.75
CA TYR A 254 2.49 -1.32 2.36
C TYR A 254 1.08 -1.91 2.29
N LEU A 255 0.79 -2.92 3.12
CA LEU A 255 -0.54 -3.52 3.24
C LEU A 255 -1.56 -2.48 3.72
N ASN A 256 -1.21 -1.68 4.72
CA ASN A 256 -2.05 -0.62 5.27
C ASN A 256 -2.29 0.50 4.24
N ARG A 257 -1.25 0.90 3.48
CA ARG A 257 -1.39 1.84 2.36
C ARG A 257 -2.34 1.30 1.28
N GLN A 258 -2.23 0.02 0.91
CA GLN A 258 -3.13 -0.62 -0.05
C GLN A 258 -4.57 -0.71 0.47
N LEU A 259 -4.76 -1.15 1.72
CA LEU A 259 -6.07 -1.29 2.36
C LEU A 259 -6.76 0.08 2.46
N VAL A 260 -6.05 1.10 2.94
CA VAL A 260 -6.55 2.49 3.00
C VAL A 260 -6.89 3.02 1.62
N TRP A 261 -6.04 2.80 0.61
CA TRP A 261 -6.33 3.30 -0.75
C TRP A 261 -7.52 2.59 -1.39
N HIS A 262 -7.61 1.27 -1.29
CA HIS A 262 -8.77 0.51 -1.78
C HIS A 262 -10.06 0.94 -1.08
N ALA A 263 -10.08 0.94 0.26
CA ALA A 263 -11.25 1.37 1.03
C ALA A 263 -11.65 2.83 0.74
N PHE A 264 -10.68 3.72 0.54
CA PHE A 264 -10.94 5.11 0.13
C PHE A 264 -11.54 5.18 -1.27
N THR A 265 -11.03 4.43 -2.26
CA THR A 265 -11.61 4.42 -3.61
C THR A 265 -13.01 3.80 -3.65
N GLU A 266 -13.26 2.74 -2.90
CA GLU A 266 -14.57 2.10 -2.76
C GLU A 266 -15.58 3.06 -2.09
N PHE A 267 -15.21 3.68 -0.96
CA PHE A 267 -16.00 4.71 -0.30
C PHE A 267 -16.29 5.91 -1.22
N LEU A 268 -15.29 6.35 -2.01
CA LEU A 268 -15.46 7.44 -2.97
C LEU A 268 -16.40 7.03 -4.12
N LEU A 269 -16.36 5.78 -4.60
CA LEU A 269 -17.30 5.28 -5.62
C LEU A 269 -18.75 5.22 -5.11
N PHE A 270 -18.96 5.00 -3.81
CA PHE A 270 -20.30 5.09 -3.21
C PHE A 270 -20.74 6.53 -2.91
N LEU A 271 -19.83 7.42 -2.50
CA LEU A 271 -20.17 8.82 -2.23
C LEU A 271 -20.32 9.68 -3.49
N LEU A 272 -19.48 9.50 -4.52
CA LEU A 272 -19.43 10.37 -5.69
C LEU A 272 -20.77 10.45 -6.46
N PRO A 273 -21.58 9.37 -6.57
CA PRO A 273 -22.94 9.44 -7.11
C PRO A 273 -23.94 10.20 -6.21
N LEU A 274 -23.80 10.09 -4.89
CA LEU A 274 -24.67 10.76 -3.90
C LEU A 274 -24.34 12.26 -3.77
N VAL A 275 -23.06 12.60 -3.85
CA VAL A 275 -22.51 13.95 -3.83
C VAL A 275 -22.63 14.55 -5.24
N GLY A 276 -23.86 14.90 -5.63
CA GLY A 276 -24.20 15.37 -6.97
C GLY A 276 -23.19 16.36 -7.55
N ILE A 277 -22.42 15.90 -8.55
CA ILE A 277 -21.23 16.56 -9.10
C ILE A 277 -21.51 18.02 -9.52
N SER A 278 -22.73 18.29 -10.01
CA SER A 278 -23.21 19.63 -10.36
C SER A 278 -23.21 20.61 -9.19
N ARG A 279 -23.61 20.19 -7.99
CA ARG A 279 -23.66 21.03 -6.78
C ARG A 279 -22.25 21.40 -6.32
N TRP A 280 -21.31 20.46 -6.32
CA TRP A 280 -19.91 20.71 -5.93
C TRP A 280 -19.15 21.54 -6.99
N LYS A 281 -19.28 21.24 -8.29
CA LYS A 281 -18.72 22.07 -9.39
C LYS A 281 -19.20 23.53 -9.29
N ARG A 282 -20.48 23.75 -8.98
CA ARG A 282 -21.04 25.09 -8.75
C ARG A 282 -20.44 25.76 -7.50
N TRP A 283 -20.35 25.06 -6.36
CA TRP A 283 -19.75 25.63 -5.15
C TRP A 283 -18.27 26.00 -5.33
N ILE A 284 -17.47 25.10 -5.90
CA ILE A 284 -16.04 25.35 -6.19
C ILE A 284 -15.88 26.53 -7.17
N SER A 285 -16.69 26.61 -8.24
CA SER A 285 -16.61 27.75 -9.17
C SER A 285 -17.08 29.09 -8.56
N ARG A 286 -17.97 29.08 -7.56
CA ARG A 286 -18.31 30.28 -6.77
C ARG A 286 -17.15 30.68 -5.87
N ALA A 287 -16.54 29.73 -5.16
CA ALA A 287 -15.38 29.97 -4.31
C ALA A 287 -14.20 30.53 -5.13
N TRP A 288 -13.89 29.91 -6.28
CA TRP A 288 -12.83 30.34 -7.20
C TRP A 288 -13.09 31.73 -7.79
N ARG A 289 -14.34 32.04 -8.20
CA ARG A 289 -14.67 33.40 -8.66
C ARG A 289 -14.59 34.44 -7.54
N LYS A 290 -14.89 34.06 -6.29
CA LYS A 290 -14.78 34.95 -5.13
C LYS A 290 -13.31 35.20 -4.75
N THR A 291 -12.44 34.20 -4.81
CA THR A 291 -10.99 34.39 -4.60
C THR A 291 -10.35 35.19 -5.73
N VAL A 292 -10.72 34.93 -6.99
CA VAL A 292 -10.22 35.71 -8.14
C VAL A 292 -10.72 37.17 -8.09
N LYS A 293 -11.98 37.44 -7.71
CA LYS A 293 -12.45 38.83 -7.49
C LYS A 293 -11.73 39.52 -6.32
N ALA A 294 -11.50 38.81 -5.21
CA ALA A 294 -10.75 39.35 -4.07
C ALA A 294 -9.25 39.59 -4.37
N LEU A 295 -8.68 38.89 -5.36
CA LEU A 295 -7.32 39.15 -5.87
C LEU A 295 -7.27 40.26 -6.93
N LYS A 296 -8.41 40.63 -7.53
CA LYS A 296 -8.52 41.66 -8.57
C LYS A 296 -9.05 43.00 -8.05
N SER A 297 -9.48 43.10 -6.79
CA SER A 297 -10.00 44.33 -6.18
C SER A 297 -8.88 45.27 -5.69
N SER A 298 -7.97 45.65 -6.59
CA SER A 298 -6.84 46.56 -6.32
C SER A 298 -6.56 47.53 -7.47
N GLU A 299 -7.53 47.75 -8.35
CA GLU A 299 -7.52 48.80 -9.37
C GLU A 299 -8.93 49.35 -9.52
N ASP A 300 -9.03 50.66 -9.73
CA ASP A 300 -10.14 51.49 -9.25
C ASP A 300 -11.31 51.70 -10.24
N ASP A 301 -12.37 52.27 -9.66
CA ASP A 301 -13.33 53.24 -10.22
C ASP A 301 -14.51 52.82 -11.11
N GLU A 302 -15.52 53.71 -11.02
CA GLU A 302 -16.85 53.61 -11.59
C GLU A 302 -16.86 53.93 -13.09
N GLU A 303 -16.93 52.89 -13.94
CA GLU A 303 -17.44 53.03 -15.30
C GLU A 303 -18.62 52.10 -15.56
N THR A 304 -19.51 52.52 -16.47
CA THR A 304 -20.80 51.89 -16.78
C THR A 304 -20.70 50.37 -16.94
N THR A 305 -21.66 49.64 -16.36
CA THR A 305 -21.72 48.17 -16.33
C THR A 305 -21.85 47.55 -17.72
N GLU A 306 -20.72 47.43 -18.43
CA GLU A 306 -20.62 46.62 -19.63
C GLU A 306 -21.03 45.18 -19.29
N LYS A 307 -21.92 44.62 -20.11
CA LYS A 307 -22.43 43.27 -19.92
C LYS A 307 -21.26 42.30 -20.21
N GLN A 308 -20.61 41.77 -19.18
CA GLN A 308 -19.42 40.89 -19.31
C GLN A 308 -19.75 39.38 -19.43
N GLY A 309 -20.98 39.02 -19.80
CA GLY A 309 -21.38 37.63 -19.95
C GLY A 309 -20.89 36.97 -21.24
N GLU A 310 -20.81 35.64 -21.22
CA GLU A 310 -20.43 34.77 -22.36
C GLU A 310 -21.21 35.08 -23.65
N LEU A 311 -22.47 35.51 -23.53
CA LEU A 311 -23.37 35.84 -24.63
C LEU A 311 -23.82 37.31 -24.61
N ALA A 312 -22.98 38.21 -24.10
CA ALA A 312 -23.24 39.64 -24.05
C ALA A 312 -23.40 40.30 -25.43
N PHE A 313 -22.71 39.78 -26.45
CA PHE A 313 -22.73 40.31 -27.82
C PHE A 313 -24.09 40.15 -28.53
N LEU A 314 -25.01 39.35 -27.98
CA LEU A 314 -26.31 39.11 -28.59
C LEU A 314 -27.25 40.33 -28.46
N PRO A 315 -27.92 40.77 -29.54
CA PRO A 315 -28.94 41.81 -29.47
C PRO A 315 -30.01 41.51 -28.42
N GLU A 316 -30.56 42.53 -27.77
CA GLU A 316 -31.48 42.35 -26.63
C GLU A 316 -32.78 41.63 -27.02
N ARG A 317 -33.21 41.76 -28.28
CA ARG A 317 -34.35 41.01 -28.86
C ARG A 317 -34.17 39.49 -28.94
N THR A 318 -32.94 38.99 -28.82
CA THR A 318 -32.61 37.56 -28.96
C THR A 318 -32.47 36.90 -27.59
N CYS A 319 -33.14 35.78 -27.35
CA CYS A 319 -32.99 35.05 -26.09
C CYS A 319 -31.66 34.29 -26.09
N ALA A 320 -30.74 34.66 -25.19
CA ALA A 320 -29.44 34.01 -25.09
C ALA A 320 -29.53 32.53 -24.66
N ILE A 321 -30.61 32.12 -23.98
CA ILE A 321 -30.87 30.70 -23.68
C ILE A 321 -31.27 29.96 -24.97
N CYS A 322 -32.29 30.43 -25.71
CA CYS A 322 -32.68 29.82 -26.99
C CYS A 322 -31.51 29.77 -27.99
N TYR A 323 -30.70 30.83 -28.06
CA TYR A 323 -29.55 30.89 -28.94
C TYR A 323 -28.49 29.83 -28.59
N ARG A 324 -28.19 29.64 -27.30
CA ARG A 324 -27.25 28.62 -26.83
C ARG A 324 -27.77 27.20 -27.04
N ASP A 325 -29.05 26.99 -26.76
CA ASP A 325 -29.68 25.67 -26.89
C ASP A 325 -29.83 25.27 -28.38
N GLN A 326 -29.90 26.24 -29.32
CA GLN A 326 -29.81 25.99 -30.77
C GLN A 326 -28.38 25.90 -31.33
N ASN A 327 -27.38 26.50 -30.67
CA ASN A 327 -25.98 26.48 -31.10
C ASN A 327 -25.06 25.82 -30.04
N PRO A 328 -25.15 24.49 -29.84
CA PRO A 328 -24.32 23.77 -28.87
C PRO A 328 -22.81 23.84 -29.20
N ALA A 329 -22.44 24.14 -30.44
CA ALA A 329 -21.04 24.34 -30.85
C ALA A 329 -20.36 25.58 -30.22
N ALA A 330 -21.13 26.49 -29.62
CA ALA A 330 -20.60 27.63 -28.84
C ALA A 330 -20.37 27.29 -27.35
N THR A 331 -20.60 26.04 -26.92
CA THR A 331 -20.46 25.64 -25.51
C THR A 331 -19.09 25.06 -25.21
N THR A 332 -18.58 25.35 -24.00
CA THR A 332 -17.47 24.56 -23.44
C THR A 332 -17.96 23.14 -23.13
N GLU A 333 -17.10 22.14 -23.35
CA GLU A 333 -17.43 20.70 -23.40
C GLU A 333 -18.16 20.11 -22.18
N SER A 334 -18.32 20.88 -21.10
CA SER A 334 -18.74 20.42 -19.78
C SER A 334 -20.24 20.54 -19.45
N ASP A 335 -21.06 21.03 -20.38
CA ASP A 335 -22.53 21.16 -20.23
C ASP A 335 -23.34 20.22 -21.17
N VAL A 336 -22.69 19.56 -22.15
CA VAL A 336 -23.34 18.68 -23.14
C VAL A 336 -24.10 17.51 -22.50
N LEU A 337 -23.60 17.00 -21.37
CA LEU A 337 -24.21 15.91 -20.58
C LEU A 337 -25.47 16.34 -19.80
N ALA A 338 -25.66 17.64 -19.53
CA ALA A 338 -26.83 18.13 -18.80
C ALA A 338 -28.02 18.37 -19.76
N ALA A 339 -27.77 18.70 -21.02
CA ALA A 339 -28.80 18.92 -22.03
C ALA A 339 -29.61 17.65 -22.35
N SER A 340 -29.01 16.46 -22.18
CA SER A 340 -29.61 15.18 -22.55
C SER A 340 -30.72 14.70 -21.61
N ALA A 341 -30.80 15.22 -20.38
CA ALA A 341 -31.63 14.65 -19.30
C ALA A 341 -32.91 15.44 -18.97
N GLY A 342 -33.15 16.58 -19.62
CA GLY A 342 -34.29 17.46 -19.29
C GLY A 342 -34.98 18.17 -20.47
N ALA A 343 -34.50 17.99 -21.70
CA ALA A 343 -35.01 18.70 -22.88
C ALA A 343 -36.32 18.09 -23.46
N GLY A 344 -37.34 17.92 -22.62
CA GLY A 344 -38.69 17.53 -23.02
C GLY A 344 -39.54 18.68 -23.60
N GLY A 345 -38.90 19.66 -24.25
CA GLY A 345 -39.53 20.86 -24.79
C GLY A 345 -39.53 20.87 -26.32
N ILE A 346 -40.59 21.39 -26.92
CA ILE A 346 -40.82 21.38 -28.38
C ILE A 346 -39.77 22.25 -29.10
N SER A 347 -38.68 21.62 -29.55
CA SER A 347 -37.65 22.25 -30.40
C SER A 347 -38.15 22.36 -31.84
N GLY A 348 -38.99 23.37 -32.10
CA GLY A 348 -39.83 23.45 -33.31
C GLY A 348 -39.83 24.79 -34.07
N SER A 349 -38.89 25.70 -33.83
CA SER A 349 -38.75 26.95 -34.61
C SER A 349 -37.30 27.42 -34.69
N ALA A 350 -36.82 27.77 -35.90
CA ALA A 350 -35.52 28.40 -36.13
C ALA A 350 -35.49 29.91 -35.75
N GLN A 351 -36.24 30.27 -34.70
CA GLN A 351 -36.38 31.64 -34.20
C GLN A 351 -35.80 31.68 -32.78
N THR A 352 -34.82 32.55 -32.56
CA THR A 352 -34.18 32.79 -31.26
C THR A 352 -34.64 34.10 -30.61
N ASP A 353 -35.55 34.84 -31.25
CA ASP A 353 -36.13 36.06 -30.70
C ASP A 353 -36.98 35.79 -29.45
N ILE A 354 -37.08 36.78 -28.56
CA ILE A 354 -37.72 36.62 -27.25
C ILE A 354 -39.25 36.49 -27.38
N THR A 355 -39.78 35.35 -26.95
CA THR A 355 -41.21 35.09 -26.83
C THR A 355 -41.65 35.22 -25.37
N ASN A 356 -42.65 36.08 -25.11
CA ASN A 356 -43.12 36.45 -23.76
C ASN A 356 -41.96 36.95 -22.85
N PRO A 357 -41.56 38.23 -22.96
CA PRO A 357 -40.34 38.76 -22.36
C PRO A 357 -40.45 38.86 -20.82
N TYR A 358 -39.46 38.28 -20.14
CA TYR A 358 -39.29 38.35 -18.69
C TYR A 358 -37.90 38.89 -18.36
N GLU A 359 -37.86 39.77 -17.37
CA GLU A 359 -36.66 40.44 -16.86
C GLU A 359 -36.12 39.69 -15.63
N THR A 360 -34.80 39.52 -15.58
CA THR A 360 -34.10 38.88 -14.47
C THR A 360 -33.71 39.86 -13.36
N ILE A 361 -34.01 39.53 -12.11
CA ILE A 361 -33.65 40.34 -10.94
C ILE A 361 -32.38 39.74 -10.31
N PRO A 362 -31.30 40.54 -10.08
CA PRO A 362 -31.25 42.01 -10.16
C PRO A 362 -30.77 42.60 -11.51
N CYS A 363 -30.26 41.80 -12.44
CA CYS A 363 -29.42 42.29 -13.54
C CYS A 363 -30.13 42.85 -14.79
N GLY A 364 -31.46 43.00 -14.77
CA GLY A 364 -32.25 43.65 -15.83
C GLY A 364 -32.23 42.96 -17.21
N CYS A 365 -31.66 41.77 -17.32
CA CYS A 365 -31.51 41.07 -18.59
C CYS A 365 -32.80 40.35 -19.01
N ILE A 366 -33.17 40.46 -20.29
CA ILE A 366 -34.44 39.95 -20.81
C ILE A 366 -34.24 38.57 -21.46
N TYR A 367 -35.18 37.65 -21.19
CA TYR A 367 -35.25 36.28 -21.73
C TYR A 367 -36.71 35.89 -22.00
N CYS A 368 -36.93 34.77 -22.72
CA CYS A 368 -38.27 34.18 -22.82
C CYS A 368 -38.71 33.64 -21.45
N PHE A 369 -39.98 33.86 -21.08
CA PHE A 369 -40.62 33.33 -19.88
C PHE A 369 -40.26 31.87 -19.59
N VAL A 370 -40.55 30.98 -20.54
CA VAL A 370 -40.34 29.52 -20.38
C VAL A 370 -38.87 29.21 -20.11
N CYS A 371 -37.96 29.84 -20.83
CA CYS A 371 -36.53 29.61 -20.72
C CYS A 371 -35.98 30.05 -19.36
N ILE A 372 -36.33 31.24 -18.88
CA ILE A 372 -35.82 31.71 -17.58
C ILE A 372 -36.44 30.97 -16.41
N VAL A 373 -37.74 30.66 -16.46
CA VAL A 373 -38.42 29.87 -15.42
C VAL A 373 -37.83 28.47 -15.33
N GLN A 374 -37.67 27.75 -16.44
CA GLN A 374 -37.05 26.42 -16.44
C GLN A 374 -35.63 26.41 -15.88
N LYS A 375 -34.80 27.43 -16.17
CA LYS A 375 -33.44 27.51 -15.59
C LYS A 375 -33.45 27.89 -14.11
N LEU A 376 -34.44 28.64 -13.62
CA LEU A 376 -34.57 28.97 -12.20
C LEU A 376 -35.13 27.80 -11.38
N GLU A 377 -36.14 27.08 -11.90
CA GLU A 377 -36.71 25.88 -11.29
C GLU A 377 -35.67 24.75 -11.19
N ALA A 378 -34.86 24.54 -12.23
CA ALA A 378 -33.78 23.54 -12.25
C ALA A 378 -32.59 23.84 -11.31
N GLU A 379 -32.58 24.97 -10.59
CA GLU A 379 -31.50 25.37 -9.69
C GLU A 379 -31.90 25.49 -8.21
N GLU A 380 -33.09 25.00 -7.81
CA GLU A 380 -33.48 24.73 -6.42
C GLU A 380 -33.09 25.85 -5.42
N GLY A 381 -33.41 27.10 -5.77
CA GLY A 381 -33.18 28.29 -4.93
C GLY A 381 -31.74 28.83 -4.88
N GLN A 382 -30.75 28.18 -5.50
CA GLN A 382 -29.35 28.63 -5.45
C GLN A 382 -29.03 29.79 -6.41
N GLY A 383 -29.86 30.01 -7.43
CA GLY A 383 -29.79 31.13 -8.37
C GLY A 383 -28.90 30.88 -9.59
N TRP A 384 -29.46 31.15 -10.76
CA TRP A 384 -28.89 30.91 -12.08
C TRP A 384 -27.94 32.02 -12.54
N VAL A 385 -26.83 31.67 -13.18
CA VAL A 385 -25.88 32.67 -13.71
C VAL A 385 -26.35 33.21 -15.06
N CYS A 386 -26.63 34.50 -15.11
CA CYS A 386 -27.07 35.21 -16.31
C CYS A 386 -26.01 35.14 -17.44
N LEU A 387 -26.38 34.60 -18.60
CA LEU A 387 -25.47 34.46 -19.75
C LEU A 387 -25.08 35.81 -20.38
N ARG A 388 -25.84 36.86 -20.12
CA ARG A 388 -25.61 38.21 -20.67
C ARG A 388 -24.63 39.05 -19.83
N CYS A 389 -24.70 38.99 -18.49
CA CYS A 389 -23.86 39.83 -17.61
C CYS A 389 -23.02 39.05 -16.58
N GLY A 390 -23.22 37.74 -16.42
CA GLY A 390 -22.52 36.91 -15.43
C GLY A 390 -23.03 37.02 -13.98
N GLU A 391 -24.09 37.79 -13.72
CA GLU A 391 -24.68 37.96 -12.38
C GLU A 391 -25.63 36.82 -12.00
N ILE A 392 -25.84 36.59 -10.69
CA ILE A 392 -26.68 35.51 -10.16
C ILE A 392 -28.13 35.98 -10.03
N VAL A 393 -29.00 35.41 -10.85
CA VAL A 393 -30.45 35.65 -10.89
C VAL A 393 -31.16 34.69 -9.95
N LYS A 394 -31.99 35.21 -9.04
CA LYS A 394 -32.83 34.39 -8.14
C LYS A 394 -34.33 34.50 -8.42
N LYS A 395 -34.76 35.56 -9.09
CA LYS A 395 -36.16 35.86 -9.39
C LYS A 395 -36.26 36.46 -10.80
N CYS A 396 -37.41 36.31 -11.42
CA CYS A 396 -37.75 37.01 -12.65
C CYS A 396 -39.15 37.64 -12.54
N GLN A 397 -39.38 38.70 -13.32
CA GLN A 397 -40.65 39.41 -13.40
C GLN A 397 -41.05 39.60 -14.88
N PRO A 398 -42.34 39.79 -15.21
CA PRO A 398 -42.73 40.21 -16.55
C PRO A 398 -42.00 41.51 -16.93
N TRP A 399 -41.51 41.60 -18.16
CA TRP A 399 -40.89 42.83 -18.65
C TRP A 399 -41.96 43.79 -19.17
N ASN A 400 -42.10 44.95 -18.53
CA ASN A 400 -43.16 45.92 -18.84
C ASN A 400 -42.82 46.89 -19.99
N GLY A 401 -41.57 46.90 -20.47
CA GLY A 401 -41.11 47.76 -21.57
C GLY A 401 -41.15 49.26 -21.27
N ASP A 402 -40.94 50.10 -22.30
CA ASP A 402 -41.01 51.57 -22.20
C ASP A 402 -42.46 52.10 -22.18
N VAL A 403 -43.35 51.42 -21.46
CA VAL A 403 -44.66 51.98 -21.11
C VAL A 403 -44.47 52.74 -19.80
N LEU A 404 -44.39 54.08 -19.91
CA LEU A 404 -44.51 54.97 -18.76
C LEU A 404 -45.91 54.85 -18.17
N GLU A 405 -46.10 53.91 -17.22
CA GLU A 405 -47.27 53.90 -16.36
C GLU A 405 -47.25 55.15 -15.48
N GLU A 406 -48.07 56.15 -15.82
CA GLU A 406 -48.49 57.17 -14.86
C GLU A 406 -49.01 56.46 -13.61
N SER A 407 -48.48 56.85 -12.44
CA SER A 407 -48.54 56.10 -11.20
C SER A 407 -49.95 55.95 -10.63
N ARG A 408 -50.73 55.01 -11.19
CA ARG A 408 -52.07 54.68 -10.74
C ARG A 408 -52.03 53.60 -9.67
N SER A 409 -52.07 54.06 -8.42
CA SER A 409 -52.03 53.26 -7.21
C SER A 409 -53.24 52.32 -7.04
N GLN A 410 -53.18 51.12 -7.62
CA GLN A 410 -53.80 49.89 -7.07
C GLN A 410 -52.97 48.63 -7.40
N PRO A 411 -52.91 47.64 -6.49
CA PRO A 411 -52.04 46.47 -6.65
C PRO A 411 -52.67 45.41 -7.57
N GLY A 412 -52.42 45.53 -8.88
CA GLY A 412 -52.61 44.42 -9.81
C GLY A 412 -51.59 43.31 -9.52
N THR A 413 -52.04 42.08 -9.28
CA THR A 413 -51.17 40.94 -8.92
C THR A 413 -50.34 40.43 -10.09
N GLY A 414 -49.28 41.14 -10.46
CA GLY A 414 -48.14 40.55 -11.14
C GLY A 414 -47.54 39.47 -10.23
N LYS A 415 -47.63 38.19 -10.63
CA LYS A 415 -47.08 37.07 -9.83
C LYS A 415 -45.55 37.12 -9.87
N ILE A 416 -44.95 37.84 -8.92
CA ILE A 416 -43.52 37.75 -8.64
C ILE A 416 -43.24 36.34 -8.10
N VAL A 417 -42.64 35.49 -8.93
CA VAL A 417 -42.27 34.13 -8.52
C VAL A 417 -41.00 34.22 -7.68
N GLY A 418 -41.14 34.03 -6.37
CA GLY A 418 -40.03 34.05 -5.43
C GLY A 418 -40.23 32.98 -4.36
N PHE A 419 -39.30 32.01 -4.33
CA PHE A 419 -39.27 30.99 -3.30
C PHE A 419 -38.49 31.51 -2.08
N ALA A 420 -39.10 31.43 -0.90
CA ALA A 420 -38.46 31.76 0.37
C ALA A 420 -37.72 30.54 0.93
N ILE A 421 -36.71 30.80 1.77
CA ILE A 421 -36.04 29.81 2.61
C ILE A 421 -36.29 30.26 4.03
N ASP A 422 -36.89 29.41 4.86
CA ASP A 422 -36.96 29.64 6.30
C ASP A 422 -35.59 29.36 6.93
N ASP A 423 -35.09 30.32 7.70
CA ASP A 423 -33.81 30.26 8.42
C ASP A 423 -34.10 30.29 9.92
N ASP A 424 -34.20 29.10 10.51
CA ASP A 424 -34.61 28.95 11.90
C ASP A 424 -33.46 29.32 12.86
N SER A 425 -33.58 30.48 13.50
CA SER A 425 -32.67 30.89 14.58
C SER A 425 -33.38 31.65 15.69
N ARG A 426 -33.67 30.96 16.81
CA ARG A 426 -33.31 31.36 18.19
C ARG A 426 -33.86 30.42 19.25
N GLY A 427 -33.12 30.35 20.36
CA GLY A 427 -33.39 29.46 21.48
C GLY A 427 -34.60 29.83 22.36
N ASP A 428 -35.11 28.76 22.96
CA ASP A 428 -35.42 28.60 24.39
C ASP A 428 -36.33 29.64 25.10
N SER A 429 -37.54 29.20 25.47
CA SER A 429 -38.08 29.31 26.84
C SER A 429 -39.42 28.60 27.01
N GLN A 430 -39.41 27.51 27.81
CA GLN A 430 -40.42 27.06 28.79
C GLN A 430 -41.95 27.25 28.63
N ASP A 431 -42.62 26.08 28.72
CA ASP A 431 -43.66 25.72 29.71
C ASP A 431 -45.19 25.69 29.43
N THR A 432 -45.76 24.56 29.89
CA THR A 432 -47.13 24.29 30.39
C THR A 432 -48.34 24.02 29.46
N GLU A 433 -48.59 22.71 29.32
CA GLU A 433 -49.85 21.99 29.61
C GLU A 433 -51.05 21.95 28.63
N LYS A 434 -51.86 20.89 28.82
CA LYS A 434 -52.82 20.28 27.87
C LYS A 434 -54.25 20.24 28.40
N ALA A 435 -55.23 20.35 27.51
CA ALA A 435 -56.57 19.72 27.51
C ALA A 435 -57.44 20.47 26.46
N GLN A 436 -58.41 19.94 25.71
CA GLN A 436 -59.00 18.62 25.36
C GLN A 436 -59.68 18.87 23.97
N GLY A 437 -60.09 17.92 23.11
CA GLY A 437 -60.11 16.45 23.11
C GLY A 437 -61.08 15.94 22.01
N GLN A 438 -61.00 14.65 21.64
CA GLN A 438 -61.94 13.89 20.77
C GLN A 438 -62.09 14.34 19.28
N SER A 439 -62.40 13.49 18.28
CA SER A 439 -62.41 12.02 18.06
C SER A 439 -62.73 11.77 16.54
N ASP A 440 -62.77 10.60 15.90
CA ASP A 440 -62.71 9.18 16.31
C ASP A 440 -62.39 8.27 15.07
N LYS A 441 -61.68 7.13 15.26
CA LYS A 441 -61.58 5.93 14.36
C LYS A 441 -61.05 6.10 12.90
N SER A 442 -60.34 5.12 12.29
CA SER A 442 -60.16 3.68 12.56
C SER A 442 -58.78 3.13 12.12
N SER A 443 -58.36 2.00 12.71
CA SER A 443 -57.13 1.22 12.39
C SER A 443 -57.47 0.02 11.46
N PRO A 444 -56.51 -0.68 10.79
CA PRO A 444 -55.63 -1.65 11.48
C PRO A 444 -54.17 -1.79 10.95
N LEU A 445 -53.40 -2.60 11.70
CA LEU A 445 -52.09 -3.23 11.44
C LEU A 445 -50.84 -2.46 11.90
N GLU A 446 -50.14 -3.06 12.86
CA GLU A 446 -48.96 -2.53 13.55
C GLU A 446 -47.65 -2.82 12.81
N GLU A 447 -46.67 -1.93 13.05
CA GLU A 447 -45.27 -2.10 12.70
C GLU A 447 -44.59 -3.15 13.60
N ILE A 448 -43.64 -3.91 13.05
CA ILE A 448 -42.64 -4.60 13.86
C ILE A 448 -41.48 -3.62 14.07
N THR A 449 -41.30 -3.17 15.29
CA THR A 449 -40.32 -2.14 15.67
C THR A 449 -38.89 -2.67 15.76
N ALA A 450 -37.93 -1.80 15.48
CA ALA A 450 -36.51 -2.13 15.40
C ALA A 450 -35.82 -2.18 16.78
N ASP A 451 -36.14 -3.19 17.60
CA ASP A 451 -35.51 -3.38 18.94
C ASP A 451 -35.01 -4.83 19.20
N GLU A 452 -34.78 -5.62 18.15
CA GLU A 452 -34.30 -7.00 18.23
C GLU A 452 -33.00 -7.26 17.41
N ALA A 453 -32.18 -6.22 17.24
CA ALA A 453 -30.93 -6.28 16.44
C ALA A 453 -29.64 -5.97 17.24
N LEU A 454 -29.70 -5.93 18.58
CA LEU A 454 -28.55 -5.64 19.46
C LEU A 454 -28.19 -6.75 20.46
N GLN A 455 -28.64 -7.98 20.23
CA GLN A 455 -28.29 -9.17 21.05
C GLN A 455 -27.67 -10.32 20.24
N HIS A 456 -26.70 -10.02 19.35
CA HIS A 456 -25.82 -11.05 18.80
C HIS A 456 -24.43 -10.50 18.38
N SER A 457 -23.68 -9.97 19.34
CA SER A 457 -22.31 -9.45 19.11
C SER A 457 -21.33 -9.67 20.28
N SER A 458 -21.81 -9.98 21.49
CA SER A 458 -21.00 -10.19 22.70
C SER A 458 -20.44 -11.62 22.85
N GLN A 459 -19.92 -12.22 21.77
CA GLN A 459 -19.35 -13.57 21.82
C GLN A 459 -18.09 -13.77 20.97
N TRP A 460 -17.12 -12.84 21.03
CA TRP A 460 -15.71 -13.18 20.80
C TRP A 460 -14.67 -12.23 21.45
N SER A 461 -14.94 -11.80 22.68
CA SER A 461 -13.99 -10.99 23.48
C SER A 461 -13.89 -11.49 24.93
N THR A 462 -13.50 -12.76 25.08
CA THR A 462 -13.01 -13.32 26.34
C THR A 462 -11.53 -13.61 26.21
N ASP A 463 -10.70 -12.62 26.53
CA ASP A 463 -9.29 -12.84 26.82
C ASP A 463 -9.13 -13.74 28.05
N GLU A 464 -8.27 -14.75 27.96
CA GLU A 464 -7.94 -15.62 29.08
C GLU A 464 -7.11 -14.85 30.13
N LYS A 465 -7.78 -14.43 31.20
CA LYS A 465 -7.14 -13.85 32.38
C LYS A 465 -6.65 -14.96 33.31
N GLU A 466 -5.43 -15.45 33.09
CA GLU A 466 -4.75 -16.29 34.09
C GLU A 466 -4.41 -15.51 35.38
N PRO A 467 -4.33 -16.20 36.54
CA PRO A 467 -4.51 -15.56 37.83
C PRO A 467 -3.26 -14.85 38.36
N ALA A 468 -3.49 -13.77 39.11
CA ALA A 468 -2.48 -13.23 40.01
C ALA A 468 -2.23 -14.24 41.15
N GLY A 469 -0.97 -14.63 41.35
CA GLY A 469 -0.56 -15.37 42.53
C GLY A 469 -0.43 -14.42 43.72
N ASP A 470 -1.16 -14.70 44.80
CA ASP A 470 -0.84 -14.19 46.13
C ASP A 470 0.54 -14.70 46.55
N GLU A 471 1.48 -13.79 46.84
CA GLU A 471 2.57 -14.08 47.77
C GLU A 471 2.60 -12.99 48.84
N SER A 472 2.14 -13.38 50.02
CA SER A 472 1.97 -12.51 51.18
C SER A 472 3.32 -12.00 51.71
N THR A 473 3.51 -10.69 51.71
CA THR A 473 4.58 -10.02 52.45
C THR A 473 4.31 -10.14 53.96
N THR A 474 4.96 -11.11 54.62
CA THR A 474 5.01 -11.15 56.08
C THR A 474 6.30 -10.49 56.55
N GLU A 475 6.19 -9.23 56.97
CA GLU A 475 7.26 -8.58 57.73
C GLU A 475 7.40 -9.27 59.10
N ALA A 476 8.59 -9.74 59.42
CA ALA A 476 8.93 -10.25 60.76
C ALA A 476 10.24 -9.60 61.23
N ASN A 477 10.11 -8.60 62.10
CA ASN A 477 11.24 -8.02 62.82
C ASN A 477 11.89 -9.11 63.71
N GLY A 478 13.20 -9.31 63.55
CA GLY A 478 13.98 -10.26 64.33
C GLY A 478 15.33 -9.65 64.73
N PHE A 479 15.35 -8.98 65.88
CA PHE A 479 16.57 -8.52 66.55
C PHE A 479 17.41 -9.72 66.99
N ALA A 480 18.71 -9.72 66.69
CA ALA A 480 19.70 -10.58 67.34
C ALA A 480 21.10 -9.97 67.20
N GLU A 481 21.51 -9.19 68.21
CA GLU A 481 22.93 -8.99 68.51
C GLU A 481 23.44 -10.24 69.24
N ASP A 482 24.58 -10.77 68.81
CA ASP A 482 25.66 -11.37 69.62
C ASP A 482 26.63 -12.07 68.63
N ASN A 483 27.85 -11.59 68.38
CA ASN A 483 29.01 -11.50 69.28
C ASN A 483 29.61 -12.88 69.63
N GLU A 484 30.52 -13.38 68.79
CA GLU A 484 31.71 -14.05 69.32
C GLU A 484 32.94 -13.98 68.41
N LYS A 485 34.11 -14.06 69.05
CA LYS A 485 35.44 -13.98 68.45
C LYS A 485 35.88 -15.37 67.96
N SER A 486 36.67 -15.44 66.89
CA SER A 486 38.13 -15.68 67.01
C SER A 486 38.86 -15.52 65.69
#